data_AF-A0A0V8JGF3-F1
#
_entry.id   AF-A0A0V8JGF3-F1
#
_cell.length_a   1.000
_cell.length_b   1.000
_cell.length_c   1.000
_cell.angle_alpha   90.00
_cell.angle_beta   90.00
_cell.angle_gamma   90.00
#
_symmetry.space_group_name_H-M   'P 1'
#
loop_
_entity.id
_entity.type
_entity.pdbx_description
1 polymer ?
#
loop_
_entity_poly.entity_id
_entity_poly.type
_entity_poly.pdbx_seq_one_letter_code
_entity_poly.pdbx_strand_id
1 'polypeptide(L)'
;MRKYIILDMPINDIKKVMIVDIKDEVNMFLYNTSDDVPSIGDYSFETLQEAEDFFSKEFSKEKDSIASWIYVPNPTKDCQEDIIKPVRIKAINTCNPQWGTYEELVNGKWIDIKF
;
A
#
# COMPACT_ATOMS: atom_id res chain seq x y z
N MET A 1 1.73 -2.06 -11.34
CA MET A 1 0.31 -2.24 -11.02
C MET A 1 0.11 -2.05 -9.52
N ARG A 2 -0.99 -1.42 -9.11
CA ARG A 2 -1.40 -1.37 -7.69
C ARG A 2 -2.85 -1.75 -7.54
N LYS A 3 -3.13 -2.59 -6.57
CA LYS A 3 -4.48 -2.99 -6.21
C LYS A 3 -4.60 -3.24 -4.73
N TYR A 4 -5.76 -2.96 -4.15
CA TYR A 4 -6.04 -3.30 -2.76
C TYR A 4 -7.40 -3.98 -2.63
N ILE A 5 -7.59 -4.64 -1.51
CA ILE A 5 -8.86 -5.24 -1.12
C ILE A 5 -9.10 -4.95 0.35
N ILE A 6 -10.35 -4.66 0.68
CA ILE A 6 -10.83 -4.61 2.07
C ILE A 6 -11.38 -5.99 2.37
N LEU A 7 -10.94 -6.59 3.47
CA LEU A 7 -11.37 -7.92 3.88
C LEU A 7 -12.77 -7.83 4.48
N ASP A 8 -13.71 -8.65 4.01
CA ASP A 8 -15.08 -8.71 4.54
C ASP A 8 -15.11 -9.03 6.04
N MET A 9 -14.16 -9.86 6.47
CA MET A 9 -13.88 -10.11 7.87
C MET A 9 -12.38 -9.96 8.13
N PRO A 10 -11.97 -9.20 9.17
CA PRO A 10 -10.58 -9.12 9.55
C PRO A 10 -9.96 -10.50 9.81
N ILE A 11 -8.66 -10.62 9.54
CA ILE A 11 -7.84 -11.78 9.87
C ILE A 11 -6.75 -11.29 10.81
N ASN A 12 -6.82 -11.73 12.07
CA ASN A 12 -6.17 -11.04 13.18
C ASN A 12 -6.57 -9.56 13.17
N ASP A 13 -5.60 -8.64 13.18
CA ASP A 13 -5.86 -7.20 13.11
C ASP A 13 -5.90 -6.66 11.67
N ILE A 14 -5.66 -7.49 10.65
CA ILE A 14 -5.57 -7.06 9.26
C ILE A 14 -6.97 -6.88 8.67
N LYS A 15 -7.23 -5.70 8.10
CA LYS A 15 -8.52 -5.31 7.49
C LYS A 15 -8.42 -4.97 6.01
N LYS A 16 -7.24 -4.58 5.54
CA LYS A 16 -6.97 -4.22 4.15
C LYS A 16 -5.62 -4.80 3.76
N VAL A 17 -5.52 -5.23 2.50
CA VAL A 17 -4.27 -5.69 1.89
C VAL A 17 -4.09 -4.94 0.57
N MET A 18 -2.88 -4.47 0.29
CA MET A 18 -2.52 -3.85 -1.00
C MET A 18 -1.35 -4.61 -1.62
N ILE A 19 -1.49 -5.01 -2.89
CA ILE A 19 -0.38 -5.53 -3.68
C ILE A 19 0.11 -4.42 -4.62
N VAL A 20 1.42 -4.21 -4.60
CA VAL A 20 2.15 -3.22 -5.38
C VAL A 20 3.21 -3.95 -6.18
N ASP A 21 3.00 -4.02 -7.48
CA ASP A 21 3.91 -4.59 -8.47
C ASP A 21 4.50 -3.43 -9.27
N ILE A 22 5.56 -2.81 -8.75
CA ILE A 22 6.20 -1.66 -9.38
C ILE A 22 7.71 -1.84 -9.21
N LYS A 23 8.44 -1.88 -10.34
CA LYS A 23 9.88 -2.19 -10.46
C LYS A 23 10.12 -3.70 -10.48
N ASP A 24 11.21 -4.15 -9.84
CA ASP A 24 11.74 -5.51 -9.90
C ASP A 24 11.26 -6.39 -8.72
N GLU A 25 10.32 -5.89 -7.91
CA GLU A 25 9.81 -6.56 -6.71
C GLU A 25 8.30 -6.33 -6.57
N VAL A 26 7.60 -7.32 -6.03
CA VAL A 26 6.16 -7.22 -5.69
C VAL A 26 5.99 -7.18 -4.18
N ASN A 27 5.44 -6.08 -3.68
CA ASN A 27 5.20 -5.88 -2.25
C ASN A 27 3.72 -6.04 -1.90
N MET A 28 3.44 -6.74 -0.82
CA MET A 28 2.11 -6.85 -0.21
C MET A 28 2.10 -6.10 1.12
N PHE A 29 1.41 -4.97 1.17
CA PHE A 29 1.25 -4.14 2.37
C PHE A 29 0.00 -4.53 3.16
N LEU A 30 0.12 -4.58 4.47
CA LEU A 30 -0.93 -4.94 5.41
C LEU A 30 -1.38 -3.74 6.24
N TYR A 31 -2.69 -3.65 6.50
CA TYR A 31 -3.26 -2.51 7.24
C TYR A 31 -4.29 -3.00 8.25
N ASN A 32 -4.29 -2.39 9.44
CA ASN A 32 -5.30 -2.60 10.48
C ASN A 32 -6.51 -1.66 10.38
N THR A 33 -6.57 -0.86 9.33
CA THR A 33 -7.66 0.06 8.98
C THR A 33 -7.94 0.02 7.48
N SER A 34 -9.14 0.41 7.08
CA SER A 34 -9.49 0.70 5.67
C SER A 34 -8.99 2.06 5.20
N ASP A 35 -8.59 2.94 6.13
CA ASP A 35 -8.14 4.30 5.81
C ASP A 35 -6.83 4.30 5.00
N ASP A 36 -6.58 5.39 4.29
CA ASP A 36 -5.37 5.59 3.50
C ASP A 36 -4.23 6.16 4.36
N VAL A 37 -3.60 5.27 5.13
CA VAL A 37 -2.52 5.54 6.08
C VAL A 37 -1.38 4.54 5.85
N PRO A 38 -0.17 4.76 6.41
CA PRO A 38 0.94 3.82 6.27
C PRO A 38 0.56 2.40 6.69
N SER A 39 1.17 1.44 6.00
CA SER A 39 1.06 0.03 6.33
C SER A 39 1.67 -0.28 7.70
N ILE A 40 1.19 -1.36 8.32
CA ILE A 40 1.72 -1.86 9.60
C ILE A 40 2.73 -3.00 9.42
N GLY A 41 2.98 -3.39 8.17
CA GLY A 41 3.90 -4.45 7.79
C GLY A 41 3.69 -4.84 6.34
N ASP A 42 4.65 -5.60 5.83
CA ASP A 42 4.75 -5.94 4.42
C ASP A 42 5.38 -7.32 4.21
N TYR A 43 5.12 -7.87 3.02
CA TYR A 43 5.80 -9.04 2.46
C TYR A 43 6.33 -8.71 1.06
N SER A 44 7.49 -9.26 0.73
CA SER A 44 8.13 -9.14 -0.58
C SER A 44 8.08 -10.45 -1.35
N PHE A 45 7.84 -10.35 -2.66
CA PHE A 45 7.77 -11.49 -3.59
C PHE A 45 8.50 -11.17 -4.89
N GLU A 46 8.98 -12.21 -5.57
CA GLU A 46 9.63 -12.05 -6.89
C GLU A 46 8.58 -11.85 -7.98
N THR A 47 7.39 -12.41 -7.81
CA THR A 47 6.33 -12.35 -8.83
C THR A 47 4.97 -11.98 -8.25
N LEU A 48 4.12 -11.42 -9.12
CA LEU A 48 2.73 -11.13 -8.77
C LEU A 48 1.95 -12.38 -8.38
N GLN A 49 2.21 -13.50 -9.06
CA GLN A 49 1.53 -14.77 -8.79
C GLN A 49 1.81 -15.26 -7.37
N GLU A 50 3.05 -15.17 -6.90
CA GLU A 50 3.42 -15.55 -5.53
C GLU A 50 2.67 -14.71 -4.49
N ALA A 51 2.56 -13.40 -4.72
CA ALA A 51 1.80 -12.50 -3.84
C ALA A 51 0.30 -12.86 -3.83
N GLU A 52 -0.28 -13.18 -4.99
CA GLU A 52 -1.69 -13.56 -5.11
C GLU A 52 -1.99 -14.93 -4.49
N ASP A 53 -1.07 -15.89 -4.64
CA ASP A 53 -1.17 -17.22 -4.04
C ASP A 53 -1.07 -17.12 -2.50
N PHE A 54 -0.12 -16.31 -2.01
CA PHE A 54 0.00 -16.04 -0.58
C PHE A 54 -1.25 -15.34 -0.04
N PHE A 55 -1.78 -14.34 -0.75
CA PHE A 55 -3.04 -13.70 -0.39
C PHE A 55 -4.18 -14.72 -0.27
N SER A 56 -4.32 -15.58 -1.28
CA SER A 56 -5.39 -16.59 -1.34
C SER A 56 -5.27 -17.61 -0.21
N LYS A 57 -4.05 -17.95 0.21
CA LYS A 57 -3.78 -18.92 1.27
C LYS A 57 -4.00 -18.34 2.67
N GLU A 58 -3.55 -17.12 2.91
CA GLU A 58 -3.49 -16.53 4.26
C GLU A 58 -4.67 -15.59 4.55
N PHE A 59 -5.25 -14.96 3.52
CA PHE A 59 -6.24 -13.89 3.68
C PHE A 59 -7.60 -14.17 3.02
N SER A 60 -7.69 -15.08 2.06
CA SER A 60 -8.98 -15.47 1.46
C SER A 60 -9.63 -16.62 2.23
N LYS A 61 -10.83 -16.39 2.80
CA LYS A 61 -11.59 -17.43 3.51
C LYS A 61 -12.40 -18.33 2.58
N GLU A 62 -12.75 -17.83 1.39
CA GLU A 62 -13.50 -18.59 0.39
C GLU A 62 -12.61 -18.83 -0.82
N LYS A 63 -12.18 -20.09 -0.99
CA LYS A 63 -11.31 -20.52 -2.11
C LYS A 63 -11.90 -20.23 -3.50
N ASP A 64 -13.22 -20.05 -3.57
CA ASP A 64 -13.97 -19.82 -4.80
C ASP A 64 -14.56 -18.39 -4.92
N SER A 65 -14.28 -17.51 -3.94
CA SER A 65 -14.72 -16.11 -4.04
C SER A 65 -13.79 -15.32 -4.97
N ILE A 66 -14.38 -14.61 -5.93
CA ILE A 66 -13.63 -13.67 -6.76
C ILE A 66 -13.30 -12.46 -5.88
N ALA A 67 -12.04 -12.35 -5.47
CA ALA A 67 -11.53 -11.20 -4.73
C ALA A 67 -11.85 -9.91 -5.51
N SER A 68 -12.62 -9.02 -4.89
CA SER A 68 -13.05 -7.75 -5.49
C SER A 68 -11.95 -6.69 -5.36
N TRP A 69 -10.84 -6.92 -6.05
CA TRP A 69 -9.70 -6.00 -6.06
C TRP A 69 -10.07 -4.64 -6.64
N ILE A 70 -9.67 -3.58 -5.94
CA ILE A 70 -9.78 -2.19 -6.40
C ILE A 70 -8.41 -1.76 -6.91
N TYR A 71 -8.34 -1.45 -8.20
CA TYR A 71 -7.11 -0.98 -8.85
C TYR A 71 -6.92 0.52 -8.62
N VAL A 72 -5.69 0.91 -8.30
CA VAL A 72 -5.31 2.31 -8.06
C VAL A 72 -4.09 2.69 -8.91
N PRO A 73 -3.89 4.00 -9.19
CA PRO A 73 -2.72 4.44 -9.93
C PRO A 73 -1.40 4.11 -9.20
N ASN A 74 -0.33 3.95 -9.98
CA ASN A 74 1.03 3.95 -9.46
C ASN A 74 1.29 5.26 -8.68
N PRO A 75 2.14 5.23 -7.64
CA PRO A 75 2.43 6.42 -6.85
C PRO A 75 3.11 7.45 -7.75
N THR A 76 2.88 8.72 -7.44
CA THR A 76 3.64 9.80 -8.06
C THR A 76 5.12 9.67 -7.65
N LYS A 77 6.04 10.23 -8.44
CA LYS A 77 7.47 10.21 -8.15
C LYS A 77 7.75 10.61 -6.68
N ASP A 78 8.64 9.85 -6.05
CA ASP A 78 9.09 9.99 -4.65
C ASP A 78 7.99 9.77 -3.58
N CYS A 79 6.76 9.42 -3.97
CA CYS A 79 5.68 9.09 -3.03
C CYS A 79 5.79 7.66 -2.50
N GLN A 80 5.21 7.46 -1.32
CA GLN A 80 5.13 6.17 -0.66
C GLN A 80 4.32 5.17 -1.51
N GLU A 81 4.78 3.93 -1.58
CA GLU A 81 4.16 2.88 -2.38
C GLU A 81 2.91 2.30 -1.69
N ASP A 82 2.88 2.36 -0.35
CA ASP A 82 1.81 1.86 0.52
C ASP A 82 0.70 2.88 0.83
N ILE A 83 0.78 4.10 0.27
CA ILE A 83 -0.25 5.13 0.44
C ILE A 83 -0.84 5.48 -0.93
N ILE A 84 -2.17 5.48 -1.06
CA ILE A 84 -2.87 5.76 -2.33
C ILE A 84 -2.71 7.24 -2.69
N LYS A 85 -2.94 8.12 -1.72
CA LYS A 85 -2.70 9.57 -1.85
C LYS A 85 -1.23 9.87 -2.17
N PRO A 86 -0.98 11.02 -2.83
CA PRO A 86 0.38 11.46 -3.13
C PRO A 86 1.07 11.97 -1.86
N VAL A 87 1.53 11.05 -1.03
CA VAL A 87 2.27 11.31 0.20
C VAL A 87 3.72 10.91 0.02
N ARG A 88 4.65 11.73 0.51
CA ARG A 88 6.09 11.41 0.52
C ARG A 88 6.74 11.83 1.83
N ILE A 89 7.96 11.33 2.05
CA ILE A 89 8.83 11.84 3.11
C ILE A 89 9.16 13.30 2.81
N LYS A 90 9.08 14.15 3.82
CA LYS A 90 9.35 15.57 3.68
C LYS A 90 10.78 15.82 3.19
N ALA A 91 10.89 16.67 2.17
CA ALA A 91 12.18 17.03 1.55
C ALA A 91 12.96 15.84 0.95
N ILE A 92 12.28 14.74 0.60
CA ILE A 92 12.88 13.56 -0.04
C ILE A 92 13.61 13.86 -1.36
N ASN A 93 13.15 14.89 -2.07
CA ASN A 93 13.74 15.36 -3.33
C ASN A 93 14.95 16.29 -3.14
N THR A 94 15.49 16.38 -1.93
CA THR A 94 16.65 17.20 -1.56
C THR A 94 17.75 16.33 -0.95
N CYS A 95 18.92 16.92 -0.65
CA CYS A 95 19.99 16.20 0.05
C CYS A 95 19.74 16.00 1.56
N ASN A 96 18.58 16.39 2.09
CA ASN A 96 18.28 16.31 3.52
C ASN A 96 16.84 15.82 3.79
N PRO A 97 16.52 14.54 3.50
CA PRO A 97 15.21 13.95 3.79
C PRO A 97 14.92 13.95 5.30
N GLN A 98 13.70 14.33 5.67
CA GLN A 98 13.25 14.36 7.07
C GLN A 98 12.48 13.07 7.38
N TRP A 99 13.22 11.97 7.58
CA TRP A 99 12.65 10.65 7.88
C TRP A 99 11.68 10.70 9.07
N GLY A 100 10.55 10.00 8.94
CA GLY A 100 9.47 10.00 9.93
C GLY A 100 8.55 11.23 9.88
N THR A 101 8.77 12.16 8.94
CA THR A 101 7.85 13.28 8.67
C THR A 101 7.40 13.26 7.21
N TYR A 102 6.15 13.65 6.97
CA TYR A 102 5.47 13.43 5.70
C TYR A 102 4.80 14.69 5.19
N GLU A 103 4.67 14.78 3.87
CA GLU A 103 3.93 15.82 3.16
C GLU A 103 2.99 15.20 2.11
N GLU A 104 1.79 15.76 1.98
CA GLU A 104 0.78 15.39 0.96
C GLU A 104 0.71 16.47 -0.13
N LEU A 105 0.59 16.07 -1.40
CA LEU A 105 0.37 17.00 -2.50
C LEU A 105 -1.11 17.39 -2.58
N VAL A 106 -1.44 18.61 -2.14
CA VAL A 106 -2.79 19.17 -2.17
C VAL A 106 -2.79 20.42 -3.04
N ASN A 107 -3.61 20.44 -4.10
CA ASN A 107 -3.73 21.57 -5.04
C ASN A 107 -2.37 22.07 -5.58
N GLY A 108 -1.46 21.15 -5.88
CA GLY A 108 -0.13 21.46 -6.42
C GLY A 108 0.89 21.95 -5.39
N LYS A 109 0.57 21.91 -4.08
CA LYS A 109 1.48 22.28 -2.99
C LYS A 109 1.67 21.12 -2.04
N TRP A 110 2.89 20.94 -1.55
CA TRP A 110 3.20 19.98 -0.50
C TRP A 110 2.88 20.57 0.86
N ILE A 111 2.06 19.87 1.65
CA ILE A 111 1.58 20.29 2.97
C ILE A 111 1.98 19.24 3.99
N ASP A 112 2.53 19.66 5.13
CA ASP A 112 2.87 18.78 6.23
C ASP A 112 1.63 18.04 6.75
N ILE A 113 1.76 16.72 6.97
CA ILE A 113 0.70 15.87 7.50
C ILE A 113 1.15 15.07 8.72
N LYS A 114 0.18 14.49 9.44
CA LYS A 114 0.37 13.51 10.52
C LYS A 114 -0.63 12.37 10.35
N PHE A 115 -0.22 11.17 10.72
CA PHE A 115 -1.04 9.96 10.76
C PHE A 115 -1.51 9.67 12.19
#